data_AF-A0A2V5Z8M6-F1
#
_entry.id   AF-A0A2V5Z8M6-F1
#
_cell.length_a   1.000
_cell.length_b   1.000
_cell.length_c   1.000
_cell.angle_alpha   90.00
_cell.angle_beta   90.00
_cell.angle_gamma   90.00
#
_symmetry.space_group_name_H-M   'P 1'
#
loop_
_entity.id
_entity.type
_entity.pdbx_description
1 polymer ?
#
loop_
_entity_poly.entity_id
_entity_poly.type
_entity_poly.pdbx_seq_one_letter_code
_entity_poly.pdbx_strand_id
1 'polypeptide(L)' 'MPTLDQPLLDSEGGVIDSMSMWPLILFIESRFGIAIEDTDIMQENFRTLRALIKFIETKLHS' A
#
# COMPACT_ATOMS: atom_id res chain seq x y z
N MET A 1 -10.59 14.38 5.46
CA MET A 1 -10.00 13.59 4.36
C MET A 1 -8.64 13.08 4.83
N PRO A 2 -8.25 11.85 4.46
CA PRO A 2 -6.95 11.31 4.82
C PRO A 2 -5.79 12.17 4.26
N THR A 3 -4.75 12.46 5.06
CA THR A 3 -3.51 13.13 4.62
C THR A 3 -2.46 12.12 4.11
N LEU A 4 -1.51 12.57 3.27
CA LEU A 4 -0.49 11.70 2.65
C LEU A 4 0.43 10.99 3.65
N ASP A 5 0.62 11.60 4.81
CA ASP A 5 1.58 11.17 5.84
C ASP A 5 0.92 10.47 7.02
N GLN A 6 -0.42 10.39 7.05
CA GLN A 6 -1.10 9.68 8.11
C GLN A 6 -0.92 8.16 7.93
N PRO A 7 -0.88 7.39 9.04
CA PRO A 7 -0.88 5.94 8.99
C PRO A 7 -2.11 5.40 8.23
N LEU A 8 -1.88 4.54 7.25
CA LEU A 8 -2.94 3.77 6.57
C LEU A 8 -3.36 2.56 7.39
N LEU A 9 -2.36 1.92 8.03
CA LEU A 9 -2.50 0.81 8.96
C LEU A 9 -2.46 1.39 10.38
N ASP A 10 -3.57 1.30 11.12
CA ASP A 10 -3.58 1.61 12.55
C ASP A 10 -4.50 0.64 13.29
N SER A 11 -3.98 0.09 14.38
CA SER A 11 -4.64 -0.88 15.25
C SER A 11 -5.85 -0.30 16.00
N GLU A 12 -6.00 1.03 16.02
CA GLU A 12 -7.10 1.72 16.72
C GLU A 12 -7.94 2.66 15.81
N GLY A 13 -7.81 2.57 14.48
CA GLY A 13 -8.57 3.45 13.57
C GLY A 13 -8.03 3.61 12.15
N GLY A 14 -7.19 2.69 11.67
CA GLY A 14 -6.63 2.74 10.32
C GLY A 14 -7.70 2.56 9.26
N VAL A 15 -7.53 3.22 8.10
CA VAL A 15 -8.44 3.06 6.95
C VAL A 15 -8.36 1.64 6.38
N ILE A 16 -7.25 0.94 6.63
CA ILE A 16 -6.97 -0.41 6.13
C ILE A 16 -6.69 -1.34 7.31
N ASP A 17 -7.58 -2.31 7.49
CA ASP A 17 -7.36 -3.49 8.32
C ASP A 17 -6.81 -4.64 7.45
N SER A 18 -6.27 -5.68 8.08
CA SER A 18 -5.77 -6.91 7.45
C SER A 18 -6.73 -7.52 6.41
N MET A 19 -8.04 -7.42 6.64
CA MET A 19 -9.08 -7.88 5.69
C MET A 19 -9.19 -7.00 4.44
N SER A 20 -8.89 -5.71 4.55
CA SER A 20 -8.99 -4.73 3.46
C SER A 20 -7.70 -4.60 2.64
N MET A 21 -6.61 -5.27 3.07
CA MET A 21 -5.31 -5.22 2.39
C MET A 21 -5.30 -5.99 1.06
N TRP A 22 -5.95 -7.16 1.01
CA TRP A 22 -6.02 -7.98 -0.21
C TRP A 22 -6.67 -7.27 -1.40
N PRO A 23 -7.86 -6.64 -1.25
CA PRO A 23 -8.46 -5.86 -2.35
C PRO A 23 -7.60 -4.70 -2.82
N LEU A 24 -6.83 -4.06 -1.92
CA LEU A 24 -5.91 -2.98 -2.29
C LEU A 24 -4.75 -3.51 -3.14
N ILE A 25 -4.16 -4.64 -2.76
CA ILE A 25 -3.08 -5.27 -3.52
C ILE A 25 -3.56 -5.59 -4.93
N LEU A 26 -4.68 -6.32 -5.06
CA LEU A 26 -5.28 -6.65 -6.35
C LEU A 26 -5.57 -5.42 -7.21
N PHE A 27 -6.05 -4.34 -6.60
CA PHE A 27 -6.28 -3.08 -7.30
C PHE A 27 -4.98 -2.50 -7.86
N ILE A 28 -3.91 -2.44 -7.07
CA ILE A 28 -2.63 -1.88 -7.50
C ILE A 28 -2.02 -2.75 -8.61
N GLU A 29 -2.00 -4.06 -8.43
CA GLU A 29 -1.48 -4.99 -9.44
C GLU A 29 -2.23 -4.87 -10.77
N SER A 30 -3.56 -4.85 -10.72
CA SER A 30 -4.39 -4.69 -11.93
C SER A 30 -4.24 -3.31 -12.56
N ARG A 31 -4.09 -2.25 -11.76
CA ARG A 31 -4.06 -0.85 -12.25
C ARG A 31 -2.72 -0.47 -12.86
N PHE A 32 -1.63 -0.99 -12.31
CA PHE A 32 -0.27 -0.60 -12.68
C PHE A 32 0.50 -1.73 -13.39
N GLY A 33 -0.05 -2.95 -13.46
CA GLY A 33 0.60 -4.08 -14.13
C GLY A 33 1.85 -4.59 -13.40
N ILE A 34 1.95 -4.34 -12.10
CA ILE A 34 3.07 -4.77 -11.25
C ILE A 34 2.66 -5.99 -10.42
N ALA A 35 3.62 -6.82 -10.02
CA ALA A 35 3.42 -7.90 -9.04
C ALA A 35 3.89 -7.45 -7.66
N ILE A 36 3.06 -7.65 -6.64
CA ILE A 36 3.39 -7.36 -5.24
C ILE A 36 3.66 -8.68 -4.53
N GLU A 37 4.90 -8.87 -4.08
CA GLU A 37 5.29 -10.08 -3.36
C GLU A 37 5.01 -9.95 -1.86
N ASP A 38 4.93 -11.06 -1.12
CA ASP A 38 4.73 -11.03 0.35
C ASP A 38 5.81 -10.19 1.07
N THR A 39 7.02 -10.16 0.51
CA THR A 39 8.16 -9.33 0.97
C THR A 39 7.97 -7.83 0.69
N ASP A 40 7.15 -7.47 -0.30
CA ASP A 40 6.80 -6.07 -0.59
C ASP A 40 5.74 -5.55 0.39
N ILE A 41 4.92 -6.44 0.95
CA ILE A 41 3.88 -6.17 1.96
C ILE A 41 4.52 -6.00 3.35
N MET A 42 5.59 -5.20 3.42
CA MET A 42 6.16 -4.78 4.70
C MET A 42 5.43 -3.54 5.22
N GLN A 43 5.39 -3.42 6.55
CA GLN A 43 4.81 -2.26 7.24
C GLN A 43 5.36 -0.94 6.71
N GLU A 44 6.59 -0.89 6.21
CA GLU A 44 7.21 0.33 5.68
C GLU A 44 6.58 0.81 4.35
N ASN A 45 6.32 -0.10 3.40
CA ASN A 45 5.76 0.26 2.07
C ASN A 45 4.27 0.61 2.15
N PHE A 46 3.54 -0.02 3.07
CA PHE A 46 2.09 0.17 3.24
C PHE A 46 1.75 1.07 4.43
N ARG A 47 2.74 1.71 5.07
CA ARG A 47 2.56 2.53 6.26
C ARG A 47 1.67 3.75 6.01
N THR A 48 1.92 4.43 4.89
CA THR A 48 1.29 5.69 4.53
C THR A 48 1.04 5.71 3.02
N LEU A 49 0.15 6.60 2.58
CA LEU A 49 -0.13 6.73 1.15
C LEU A 49 1.10 7.19 0.37
N ARG A 50 1.96 8.03 0.99
CA ARG A 50 3.25 8.41 0.41
C ARG A 50 4.19 7.21 0.21
N ALA A 51 4.30 6.33 1.20
CA ALA A 51 5.16 5.15 1.09
C ALA A 51 4.68 4.23 -0.02
N LEU A 52 3.36 4.03 -0.12
CA LEU A 52 2.74 3.22 -1.15
C LEU A 52 2.98 3.78 -2.56
N ILE A 53 2.82 5.10 -2.74
CA ILE A 53 3.12 5.77 -4.02
C ILE A 53 4.58 5.54 -4.41
N LYS A 54 5.52 5.77 -3.48
CA LYS A 54 6.95 5.58 -3.75
C LYS A 54 7.29 4.14 -4.12
N PHE A 55 6.65 3.16 -3.47
CA PHE A 55 6.79 1.75 -3.79
C PHE A 55 6.32 1.46 -5.23
N ILE A 56 5.12 1.91 -5.60
CA ILE A 56 4.56 1.74 -6.95
C ILE A 56 5.47 2.38 -8.00
N GLU A 57 5.92 3.62 -7.77
CA GLU A 57 6.85 4.31 -8.68
C GLU A 57 8.16 3.52 -8.87
N THR A 58 8.69 2.93 -7.80
CA THR A 58 9.93 2.15 -7.87
C THR A 58 9.74 0.88 -8.73
N LYS A 59 8.60 0.20 -8.60
CA LYS A 59 8.29 -1.02 -9.37
C LYS A 59 7.98 -0.71 -10.84
N LEU A 60 7.41 0.45 -11.15
CA LEU A 60 7.14 0.89 -12.52
C LEU A 60 8.39 1.28 -13.32
N HIS A 61 9.46 1.69 -12.64
CA HIS A 61 10.71 2.11 -13.27
C HIS A 61 11.85 1.08 -13.11
N SER A 62 11.56 -0.11 -12.58
CA SER A 62 12.47 -1.27 -12.59
C SER A 62 12.30 -2.09 -13.86
#